data_AF-A0A6M1PTI6-F1
#
_entry.id   AF-A0A6M1PTI6-F1
#
_cell.length_a   1.000
_cell.length_b   1.000
_cell.length_c   1.000
_cell.angle_alpha   90.00
_cell.angle_beta   90.00
_cell.angle_gamma   90.00
#
_symmetry.space_group_name_H-M   'P 1'
#
loop_
_entity.id
_entity.type
_entity.pdbx_description
1 polymer ?
#
loop_
_entity_poly.entity_id
_entity_poly.type
_entity_poly.pdbx_seq_one_letter_code
_entity_poly.pdbx_strand_id
1 'polypeptide(L)'
;MPKPYYDAVIRSINRHFGDAAALSGRNDGFHLLLTVKSGGTEEELAAAAREADVRIAPMSYTWWNRPSWKEPSFILGFGGIPEERIDDGIRVLKAAWLD
;
A
#
# COMPACT_ATOMS: atom_id res chain seq x y z
N MET A 1 -16.01 10.96 -2.11
CA MET A 1 -15.06 10.43 -3.13
C MET A 1 -15.76 9.27 -3.84
N PRO A 2 -15.63 9.08 -5.16
CA PRO A 2 -16.39 8.04 -5.84
C PRO A 2 -15.97 6.66 -5.29
N LYS A 3 -16.95 5.97 -4.71
CA LYS A 3 -16.92 4.57 -4.25
C LYS A 3 -16.11 3.60 -5.14
N PRO A 4 -16.09 3.69 -6.49
CA PRO A 4 -15.33 2.75 -7.34
C PRO A 4 -13.83 2.64 -7.03
N TYR A 5 -13.11 3.75 -6.78
CA TYR A 5 -11.67 3.71 -6.55
C TYR A 5 -11.30 2.91 -5.30
N TYR A 6 -12.06 3.12 -4.23
CA TYR A 6 -11.88 2.41 -2.97
C TYR A 6 -12.09 0.90 -3.14
N ASP A 7 -13.18 0.53 -3.82
CA ASP A 7 -13.51 -0.86 -4.08
C ASP A 7 -12.48 -1.50 -5.05
N ALA A 8 -11.94 -0.76 -6.02
CA ALA A 8 -10.90 -1.24 -6.93
C ALA A 8 -9.59 -1.55 -6.19
N VAL A 9 -9.13 -0.66 -5.30
CA VAL A 9 -7.94 -0.88 -4.46
C VAL A 9 -8.12 -2.12 -3.59
N ILE A 10 -9.24 -2.23 -2.87
CA ILE A 10 -9.48 -3.38 -1.98
C ILE A 10 -9.50 -4.69 -2.76
N ARG A 11 -10.26 -4.74 -3.87
CA ARG A 11 -10.32 -5.95 -4.70
C ARG A 11 -8.93 -6.36 -5.19
N SER A 12 -8.13 -5.39 -5.61
CA SER A 12 -6.80 -5.64 -6.13
C SER A 12 -5.80 -6.08 -5.05
N ILE A 13 -5.78 -5.43 -3.88
CA ILE A 13 -4.97 -5.87 -2.74
C ILE A 13 -5.36 -7.30 -2.32
N ASN A 14 -6.66 -7.58 -2.18
CA ASN A 14 -7.12 -8.93 -1.84
C ASN A 14 -6.72 -9.97 -2.90
N ARG A 15 -6.74 -9.60 -4.18
CA ARG A 15 -6.36 -10.48 -5.30
C ARG A 15 -4.87 -10.80 -5.29
N HIS A 16 -4.00 -9.81 -5.09
CA HIS A 16 -2.55 -9.98 -5.29
C HIS A 16 -1.79 -10.28 -4.01
N PHE A 17 -2.17 -9.67 -2.89
CA PHE A 17 -1.53 -9.88 -1.59
C PHE A 17 -2.23 -10.94 -0.74
N GLY A 18 -3.55 -11.10 -0.86
CA GLY A 18 -4.32 -12.00 -0.01
C GLY A 18 -4.03 -11.76 1.48
N ASP A 19 -3.73 -12.83 2.21
CA ASP A 19 -3.42 -12.77 3.65
C ASP A 19 -2.04 -12.16 3.98
N ALA A 20 -1.23 -11.83 2.97
CA ALA A 20 0.07 -11.17 3.17
C ALA A 20 -0.08 -9.68 3.47
N ALA A 21 -1.26 -9.09 3.28
CA ALA A 21 -1.50 -7.69 3.61
C ALA A 21 -2.84 -7.46 4.29
N ALA A 22 -2.92 -6.38 5.06
CA ALA A 22 -4.14 -5.91 5.71
C ALA A 22 -4.39 -4.44 5.37
N LEU A 23 -5.66 -4.10 5.13
CA LEU A 23 -6.10 -2.73 4.89
C LEU A 23 -6.82 -2.16 6.11
N SER A 24 -6.50 -0.93 6.48
CA SER A 24 -7.20 -0.16 7.53
C SER A 24 -7.44 1.30 7.11
N GLY A 25 -8.15 2.09 7.93
CA GLY A 25 -8.50 3.49 7.59
C GLY A 25 -9.75 3.63 6.71
N ARG A 26 -10.69 2.69 6.80
CA ARG A 26 -11.98 2.69 6.08
C ARG A 26 -12.93 3.77 6.64
N ASN A 27 -12.56 5.05 6.56
CA ASN A 27 -13.44 6.24 6.66
C ASN A 27 -12.73 7.61 6.59
N ASP A 28 -11.41 7.69 6.38
CA ASP A 28 -10.63 8.93 6.58
C ASP A 28 -10.28 9.73 5.30
N GLY A 29 -10.90 9.39 4.16
CA GLY A 29 -10.77 10.17 2.90
C GLY A 29 -9.87 9.53 1.82
N PHE A 30 -8.97 10.31 1.22
CA PHE A 30 -8.27 10.05 -0.06
C PHE A 30 -7.21 8.92 -0.06
N HIS A 31 -7.06 8.18 1.04
CA HIS A 31 -6.05 7.15 1.17
C HIS A 31 -6.53 5.98 2.05
N LEU A 32 -5.81 4.86 1.93
CA LEU A 32 -5.95 3.66 2.75
C LEU A 32 -4.62 3.39 3.47
N LEU A 33 -4.66 2.74 4.63
CA LEU A 33 -3.46 2.21 5.25
C LEU A 33 -3.26 0.75 4.82
N LEU A 34 -2.08 0.43 4.32
CA LEU A 34 -1.67 -0.91 3.93
C LEU A 34 -0.57 -1.39 4.87
N THR A 35 -0.82 -2.46 5.62
CA THR A 35 0.19 -3.15 6.42
C THR A 35 0.54 -4.47 5.72
N VAL A 36 1.82 -4.77 5.55
CA VAL A 36 2.28 -5.96 4.82
C VAL A 36 3.16 -6.85 5.71
N LYS A 37 2.97 -8.16 5.59
CA LYS A 37 3.85 -9.16 6.21
C LYS A 37 5.11 -9.26 5.36
N SER A 38 6.18 -8.60 5.80
CA SER A 38 7.49 -8.64 5.15
C SER A 38 8.61 -8.60 6.19
N GLY A 39 9.78 -9.13 5.81
CA GLY A 39 11.00 -9.00 6.60
C GLY A 39 11.74 -7.67 6.39
N GLY A 40 11.38 -6.90 5.37
CA GLY A 40 11.99 -5.61 5.05
C GLY A 40 11.40 -4.44 5.84
N THR A 41 12.16 -3.34 5.95
CA THR A 41 11.67 -2.10 6.56
C THR A 41 10.78 -1.31 5.59
N GLU A 42 10.05 -0.32 6.11
CA GLU A 42 9.22 0.55 5.27
C GLU A 42 10.06 1.32 4.24
N GLU A 43 11.29 1.72 4.60
CA GLU A 43 12.22 2.41 3.71
C GLU A 43 12.72 1.49 2.58
N GLU A 44 13.11 0.26 2.89
CA GLU A 44 13.57 -0.73 1.92
C GLU A 44 12.47 -1.06 0.91
N LEU A 45 11.25 -1.29 1.40
CA LEU A 45 10.11 -1.60 0.56
C LEU A 45 9.67 -0.40 -0.27
N ALA A 46 9.73 0.83 0.25
CA ALA A 46 9.44 2.03 -0.54
C ALA A 46 10.51 2.27 -1.63
N ALA A 47 11.77 1.95 -1.36
CA ALA A 47 12.83 1.99 -2.36
C ALA A 47 12.59 0.96 -3.47
N ALA A 48 12.31 -0.30 -3.12
CA ALA A 48 11.99 -1.36 -4.08
C ALA A 48 10.76 -1.03 -4.95
N ALA A 49 9.70 -0.49 -4.33
CA ALA A 49 8.52 -0.03 -5.06
C ALA A 49 8.88 1.07 -6.07
N ARG A 50 9.73 2.03 -5.67
CA ARG A 50 10.17 3.14 -6.52
C ARG A 50 11.01 2.65 -7.71
N GLU A 51 11.86 1.65 -7.51
CA GLU A 51 12.62 1.00 -8.60
C GLU A 51 11.69 0.32 -9.61
N ALA A 52 10.53 -0.17 -9.15
CA ALA A 52 9.47 -0.72 -9.98
C ALA A 52 8.47 0.34 -10.52
N ASP A 53 8.83 1.63 -10.47
CA ASP A 53 8.02 2.78 -10.91
C ASP A 53 6.67 2.94 -10.16
N VAL A 54 6.59 2.43 -8.93
CA VAL A 54 5.46 2.63 -8.03
C VAL A 54 5.88 3.51 -6.86
N ARG A 55 5.19 4.64 -6.67
CA ARG A 55 5.42 5.52 -5.52
C ARG A 55 4.44 5.19 -4.41
N ILE A 56 4.98 5.00 -3.21
CA ILE A 56 4.21 4.72 -2.00
C ILE A 56 4.86 5.44 -0.82
N ALA A 57 4.04 5.89 0.13
CA ALA A 57 4.52 6.67 1.28
C ALA A 57 4.63 5.76 2.52
N PRO A 58 5.85 5.55 3.05
CA PRO A 58 6.06 4.94 4.37
C PRO A 58 5.29 5.65 5.47
N MET A 59 4.69 4.87 6.39
CA MET A 59 4.15 5.44 7.62
C MET A 59 5.25 5.97 8.56
N SER A 60 6.50 5.48 8.43
CA SER A 60 7.66 5.92 9.24
C SER A 60 7.81 7.42 9.33
N TYR A 61 7.53 8.14 8.25
CA TYR A 61 7.63 9.61 8.20
C TYR A 61 6.57 10.35 9.02
N THR A 62 5.53 9.66 9.49
CA THR A 62 4.43 10.27 10.27
C THR A 62 4.50 9.97 11.76
N TRP A 63 5.36 9.04 12.18
CA TRP A 63 5.44 8.61 13.57
C TRP A 63 6.23 9.61 14.41
N TRP A 64 5.58 10.16 15.45
CA TRP A 64 6.29 10.91 16.49
C TRP A 64 7.15 9.99 17.37
N ASN A 65 6.63 8.79 17.65
CA ASN A 65 7.33 7.70 18.32
C ASN A 65 7.14 6.44 17.50
N ARG A 66 8.21 5.68 17.27
CA ARG A 66 8.13 4.46 16.47
C ARG A 66 7.17 3.46 17.14
N PRO A 67 6.18 2.91 16.42
CA PRO A 67 5.25 1.97 17.01
C PRO A 67 5.92 0.64 17.39
N SER A 68 5.25 -0.13 18.25
CA SER A 68 5.72 -1.44 18.73
C SER A 68 5.45 -2.59 17.76
N TRP A 69 4.52 -2.41 16.81
CA TRP A 69 4.29 -3.37 15.72
C TRP A 69 5.48 -3.37 14.76
N LYS A 70 5.78 -4.56 14.22
CA LYS A 70 6.97 -4.80 13.39
C LYS A 70 6.67 -4.72 11.91
N GLU A 71 5.41 -4.89 11.55
CA GLU A 71 4.97 -5.02 10.18
C GLU A 71 5.01 -3.65 9.48
N PRO A 72 5.72 -3.53 8.35
CA PRO A 72 5.81 -2.29 7.60
C PRO A 72 4.43 -1.85 7.10
N SER A 73 4.14 -0.56 7.24
CA SER A 73 2.86 0.06 6.93
C SER A 73 3.02 1.30 6.04
N PHE A 74 2.03 1.53 5.19
CA PHE A 74 2.10 2.53 4.14
C PHE A 74 0.79 3.28 3.97
N ILE A 75 0.90 4.54 3.57
CA ILE A 75 -0.21 5.34 3.07
C ILE A 75 -0.39 5.06 1.58
N LEU A 76 -1.53 4.48 1.24
CA LEU A 76 -1.94 4.17 -0.13
C LEU A 76 -2.83 5.31 -0.66
N GLY A 77 -2.20 6.31 -1.27
CA GLY A 77 -2.91 7.39 -1.98
C GLY A 77 -3.26 6.99 -3.41
N PHE A 78 -4.53 7.11 -3.80
CA PHE A 78 -5.01 6.71 -5.13
C PHE A 78 -5.81 7.81 -5.87
N GLY A 79 -5.92 9.01 -5.29
CA GLY A 79 -6.75 10.09 -5.85
C GLY A 79 -6.33 10.64 -7.22
N GLY A 80 -5.11 10.35 -7.68
CA GLY A 80 -4.58 10.79 -8.98
C GLY A 80 -4.27 9.65 -9.96
N ILE A 81 -4.66 8.42 -9.63
CA ILE A 81 -4.37 7.23 -10.45
C ILE A 81 -5.65 6.87 -11.21
N PRO A 82 -5.62 6.73 -12.55
CA PRO A 82 -6.76 6.19 -13.30
C PRO A 82 -7.19 4.83 -12.75
N GLU A 83 -8.50 4.58 -12.60
CA GLU A 83 -9.02 3.36 -11.95
C GLU A 83 -8.49 2.08 -12.62
N GLU A 84 -8.40 2.08 -13.95
CA GLU A 84 -7.88 0.98 -14.77
C GLU A 84 -6.39 0.66 -14.53
N ARG A 85 -5.63 1.61 -13.96
CA ARG A 85 -4.20 1.45 -13.64
C ARG A 85 -3.95 0.93 -12.23
N ILE A 86 -4.98 0.91 -11.38
CA ILE A 86 -4.84 0.52 -9.96
C ILE A 86 -4.41 -0.95 -9.85
N ASP A 87 -5.04 -1.85 -10.62
CA ASP A 87 -4.75 -3.28 -10.50
C ASP A 87 -3.32 -3.62 -10.91
N ASP A 88 -2.84 -3.00 -12.00
CA ASP A 88 -1.45 -3.17 -12.45
C ASP A 88 -0.45 -2.60 -11.45
N GLY A 89 -0.72 -1.41 -10.90
CA GLY A 89 0.15 -0.81 -9.89
C GLY A 89 0.30 -1.68 -8.65
N ILE A 90 -0.80 -2.25 -8.16
CA ILE A 90 -0.80 -3.15 -6.99
C ILE A 90 -0.10 -4.47 -7.31
N ARG A 91 -0.30 -5.03 -8.51
CA ARG A 91 0.41 -6.24 -8.96
C ARG A 91 1.93 -6.02 -8.98
N VAL A 92 2.38 -4.90 -9.54
CA VAL A 92 3.81 -4.53 -9.58
C VAL A 92 4.35 -4.31 -8.16
N LEU A 93 3.58 -3.64 -7.30
CA LEU A 93 3.96 -3.44 -5.90
C LEU A 93 4.16 -4.76 -5.16
N LYS A 94 3.27 -5.74 -5.36
CA LYS A 94 3.41 -7.09 -4.79
C LYS A 94 4.70 -7.75 -5.25
N ALA A 95 4.97 -7.71 -6.55
CA ALA A 95 6.17 -8.32 -7.12
C ALA A 95 7.46 -7.68 -6.57
N ALA A 96 7.47 -6.36 -6.39
CA ALA A 96 8.62 -5.66 -5.82
C ALA A 96 8.90 -6.00 -4.35
N TRP A 97 7.93 -6.57 -3.63
CA TRP A 97 8.02 -6.78 -2.18
C TRP A 97 8.11 -8.24 -1.76
N LEU A 98 7.43 -9.15 -2.47
CA LEU A 98 7.17 -10.51 -2.01
C LEU A 98 7.51 -11.60 -3.03
N ASP A 99 7.97 -11.24 -4.23
CA ASP A 99 8.47 -12.18 -5.25
C ASP A 99 9.99 -12.09 -5.37
#